data_AF-A0A139BN36-F1
#
_entry.id   AF-A0A139BN36-F1
#
_cell.length_a   1.000
_cell.length_b   1.000
_cell.length_c   1.000
_cell.angle_alpha   90.00
_cell.angle_beta   90.00
_cell.angle_gamma   90.00
#
_symmetry.space_group_name_H-M   'P 1'
#
loop_
_entity.id
_entity.type
_entity.pdbx_description
1 polymer ?
#
loop_
_entity_poly.entity_id
_entity_poly.type
_entity_poly.pdbx_seq_one_letter_code
_entity_poly.pdbx_strand_id
1 'polypeptide(L)' 'MKKVFHFYADPGHGWLAVKKQYLVKLGIAEQITRYSYRRGDTVYLEEDCDLSRFLDAVKKYGDE' A
#
# COMPACT_ATOMS: atom_id res chain seq x y z
N MET A 1 -3.64 -7.59 17.34
CA MET A 1 -4.45 -6.40 16.96
C MET A 1 -4.72 -6.49 15.46
N LYS A 2 -5.98 -6.43 15.02
CA LYS A 2 -6.32 -6.51 13.58
C LYS A 2 -5.99 -5.18 12.91
N LYS A 3 -5.25 -5.20 11.80
CA LYS A 3 -5.05 -4.01 10.97
C LYS A 3 -6.22 -3.85 10.01
N VAL A 4 -6.71 -2.63 9.88
CA VAL A 4 -7.76 -2.26 8.94
C VAL A 4 -7.17 -1.27 7.95
N PHE A 5 -7.42 -1.52 6.67
CA PHE A 5 -7.03 -0.63 5.57
C PHE A 5 -8.29 -0.14 4.88
N HIS A 6 -8.22 1.08 4.35
CA HIS A 6 -9.31 1.67 3.58
C HIS A 6 -8.97 1.59 2.10
N PHE A 7 -9.87 0.99 1.32
CA PHE A 7 -9.79 0.96 -0.13
C PHE A 7 -10.78 1.98 -0.70
N TYR A 8 -10.29 2.77 -1.65
CA TYR A 8 -11.06 3.78 -2.37
C TYR A 8 -11.03 3.42 -3.85
N ALA A 9 -12.14 3.58 -4.55
CA ALA A 9 -12.17 3.34 -5.99
C ALA A 9 -13.13 4.31 -6.68
N ASP A 10 -12.82 4.61 -7.93
CA ASP A 10 -13.70 5.26 -8.88
C ASP A 10 -13.88 4.35 -10.12
N PRO A 11 -14.66 4.73 -11.15
CA PRO A 11 -14.83 3.89 -12.33
C PRO A 11 -13.55 3.62 -13.15
N GLY A 12 -12.45 4.31 -12.87
CA GLY A 12 -11.16 4.15 -13.53
C GLY A 12 -10.18 3.29 -12.74
N HIS A 13 -9.94 3.63 -11.47
CA HIS A 13 -8.91 2.97 -10.65
C HIS A 13 -9.30 2.86 -9.16
N GLY A 14 -8.55 2.00 -8.47
CA GLY A 14 -8.59 1.75 -7.05
C GLY A 14 -7.30 2.09 -6.33
N TRP A 15 -7.41 2.45 -5.06
CA TRP A 15 -6.29 2.76 -4.19
C TRP A 15 -6.47 2.26 -2.76
N LEU A 16 -5.43 1.63 -2.22
CA LEU A 16 -5.37 1.23 -0.81
C LEU A 16 -4.62 2.28 0.01
N ALA A 17 -5.28 2.86 1.01
CA ALA A 17 -4.64 3.81 1.93
C ALA A 17 -3.76 3.09 2.96
N VAL A 18 -2.46 3.36 2.92
CA VAL A 18 -1.43 2.76 3.78
C VAL A 18 -0.54 3.86 4.36
N LYS A 19 -0.17 3.75 5.64
CA LYS A 19 0.78 4.69 6.25
C LYS A 19 2.19 4.45 5.71
N LYS A 20 2.91 5.51 5.34
CA LYS A 20 4.28 5.46 4.81
C LYS A 20 5.22 4.65 5.71
N GLN A 21 5.13 4.85 7.02
CA GLN A 21 5.92 4.10 8.00
C GLN A 21 5.71 2.58 7.90
N TYR A 22 4.51 2.13 7.51
CA TYR A 22 4.25 0.71 7.34
C TYR A 22 4.92 0.15 6.09
N LEU A 23 4.99 0.92 5.01
CA LEU A 23 5.73 0.54 3.80
C LEU A 23 7.24 0.47 4.06
N VAL A 24 7.76 1.38 4.88
CA VAL A 24 9.17 1.34 5.36
C VAL A 24 9.40 0.08 6.19
N LYS A 25 8.49 -0.23 7.12
CA LYS A 25 8.56 -1.44 7.94
C LYS A 25 8.55 -2.73 7.10
N LEU A 26 7.80 -2.74 6.00
CA LEU A 26 7.76 -3.86 5.05
C LEU A 26 8.95 -3.88 4.07
N GLY A 27 9.82 -2.87 4.08
CA GLY A 27 10.97 -2.79 3.17
C GLY A 27 10.61 -2.48 1.71
N ILE A 28 9.39 -1.99 1.44
CA ILE A 28 8.91 -1.73 0.07
C ILE A 28 8.70 -0.24 -0.24
N ALA A 29 9.03 0.66 0.69
CA ALA A 29 8.79 2.10 0.51
C ALA A 29 9.39 2.68 -0.77
N GLU A 30 10.60 2.26 -1.13
CA GLU A 30 11.32 2.72 -2.35
C GLU A 30 10.83 2.01 -3.63
N GLN A 31 10.02 0.96 -3.50
CA GLN A 31 9.45 0.23 -4.63
C GLN A 31 8.09 0.78 -5.07
N ILE A 32 7.48 1.65 -4.24
CA ILE A 32 6.19 2.26 -4.55
C ILE A 32 6.35 3.24 -5.70
N THR A 33 5.60 2.98 -6.76
CA THR A 33 5.68 3.77 -7.98
C THR A 33 5.09 5.18 -7.81
N ARG A 34 5.29 6.01 -8.85
CA ARG A 34 4.65 7.31 -8.97
C ARG A 34 3.14 7.26 -9.27
N TYR A 35 2.59 6.09 -9.62
CA TYR A 35 1.16 5.93 -9.86
C TYR A 35 0.35 5.96 -8.56
N SER A 36 0.99 5.64 -7.44
CA SER A 36 0.43 5.80 -6.11
C SER A 36 0.42 7.25 -5.67
N TYR A 37 -0.73 7.71 -5.16
CA TYR A 37 -0.89 9.08 -4.66
C TYR A 37 -0.38 9.21 -3.22
N ARG A 38 0.18 10.37 -2.85
CA ARG A 38 0.77 10.62 -1.52
C ARG A 38 0.16 11.88 -0.91
N ARG A 39 -0.35 11.77 0.32
CA ARG A 39 -0.91 12.89 1.08
C ARG A 39 -0.49 12.80 2.55
N GLY A 40 0.40 13.69 2.96
CA GLY A 40 1.02 13.62 4.30
C GLY A 40 1.70 12.26 4.50
N ASP A 41 1.37 11.59 5.61
CA ASP A 41 1.90 10.27 5.94
C ASP A 41 1.15 9.10 5.31
N THR A 42 0.12 9.36 4.50
CA THR A 42 -0.66 8.32 3.83
C THR A 42 -0.24 8.21 2.37
N VAL A 43 0.03 6.98 1.94
CA VAL A 43 0.25 6.59 0.56
C VAL A 43 -0.96 5.77 0.10
N TYR A 44 -1.56 6.16 -1.01
CA TYR A 44 -2.71 5.54 -1.65
C TYR A 44 -2.17 4.66 -2.77
N LEU A 45 -2.00 3.38 -2.47
CA LEU A 45 -1.37 2.40 -3.37
C LEU A 45 -2.30 2.06 -4.51
N GLU A 46 -1.89 2.39 -5.72
CA GLU A 46 -2.64 2.10 -6.94
C GLU A 46 -2.80 0.58 -7.16
N GLU A 47 -3.98 0.15 -7.58
CA GLU A 47 -4.39 -1.26 -7.61
C GLU A 47 -3.63 -2.11 -8.64
N ASP A 48 -3.36 -1.56 -9.83
CA ASP A 48 -2.73 -2.28 -10.95
C ASP A 48 -1.24 -2.54 -10.71
N CYS A 49 -0.60 -1.76 -9.84
CA CYS A 49 0.85 -1.85 -9.60
C CYS A 49 1.25 -2.11 -8.15
N ASP A 50 0.87 -1.22 -7.23
CA ASP A 50 1.51 -1.14 -5.91
C ASP A 50 0.72 -1.87 -4.82
N LEU A 51 -0.59 -2.04 -5.00
CA LEU A 51 -1.43 -2.80 -4.09
C LEU A 51 -1.01 -4.27 -4.05
N SER A 52 -0.80 -4.90 -5.21
CA SER A 52 -0.35 -6.30 -5.31
C SER A 52 0.99 -6.51 -4.60
N ARG A 53 1.97 -5.63 -4.84
CA ARG A 53 3.27 -5.65 -4.14
C ARG A 53 3.13 -5.54 -2.63
N PHE A 54 2.21 -4.70 -2.16
CA PHE A 54 1.94 -4.53 -0.75
C PHE A 54 1.33 -5.79 -0.13
N LEU A 55 0.38 -6.45 -0.80
CA LEU A 55 -0.21 -7.70 -0.30
C LEU A 55 0.84 -8.81 -0.18
N ASP A 56 1.72 -8.94 -1.17
CA ASP A 56 2.83 -9.90 -1.14
C ASP A 56 3.79 -9.62 0.02
N ALA A 57 4.15 -8.35 0.24
CA ALA A 57 5.01 -7.95 1.34
C ALA A 57 4.37 -8.19 2.71
N VAL A 58 3.06 -7.94 2.85
CA VAL A 58 2.31 -8.23 4.09
C VAL A 58 2.25 -9.73 4.36
N LYS A 59 2.01 -10.54 3.33
CA LYS A 59 2.01 -12.00 3.44
C LYS A 59 3.36 -12.50 3.92
N LYS A 60 4.44 -12.09 3.24
CA LYS A 60 5.81 -12.44 3.61
C LYS A 60 6.15 -12.03 5.04
N TYR A 61 5.81 -10.81 5.44
CA TYR A 61 6.08 -10.29 6.78
C TYR A 61 5.30 -11.03 7.89
N GLY A 62 4.17 -11.66 7.57
CA GLY A 62 3.37 -12.43 8.53
C GLY A 62 3.76 -13.90 8.63
N ASP A 63 4.49 -14.43 7.64
CA ASP A 63 5.06 -15.78 7.64
C ASP A 63 6.43 -15.84 8.38
N GLU A 64 7.00 -14.69 8.77
CA GLU A 64 8.21 -14.54 9.60
C GLU A 64 7.89 -14.39 11.10
#